data_AF-E4T4T1-F1
#
_entry.id   AF-E4T4T1-F1
#
_cell.length_a   1.000
_cell.length_b   1.000
_cell.length_c   1.000
_cell.angle_alpha   90.00
_cell.angle_beta   90.00
_cell.angle_gamma   90.00
#
_symmetry.space_group_name_H-M   'P 1'
#
loop_
_entity.id
_entity.type
_entity.pdbx_description
1 polymer ?
#
loop_
_entity_poly.entity_id
_entity_poly.type
_entity_poly.pdbx_seq_one_letter_code
_entity_poly.pdbx_strand_id
1 'polypeptide(L)'
;MKEEIKMARIEVRITINEQTKIKNKANELGISVSAYMRKTALNHRIIIKTDNEMIRQIRFIGNNINQIAHRLNINSDTLNYLDTYTQMEEYKQMLQLIIDKIRKI
;
A
#
# COMPACT_ATOMS: atom_id res chain seq x y z
N MET A 1 31.37 -3.03 19.65
CA MET A 1 29.93 -2.71 19.58
C MET A 1 29.44 -2.63 21.01
N LYS A 2 29.13 -1.44 21.55
CA LYS A 2 28.62 -1.33 22.93
C LYS A 2 27.28 -2.06 22.97
N GLU A 3 27.11 -3.02 23.88
CA GLU A 3 25.79 -3.60 24.15
C GLU A 3 24.86 -2.49 24.61
N GLU A 4 23.80 -2.23 23.84
CA GLU A 4 22.78 -1.28 24.23
C GLU A 4 21.97 -1.86 25.40
N ILE A 5 22.11 -1.23 26.56
CA ILE A 5 21.34 -1.56 27.75
C ILE A 5 19.89 -1.11 27.52
N LYS A 6 18.93 -2.05 27.55
CA LYS A 6 17.50 -1.78 27.35
C LYS A 6 16.90 -1.14 28.61
N MET A 7 17.06 0.18 28.76
CA MET A 7 16.56 0.93 29.92
C MET A 7 15.14 1.50 29.74
N ALA A 8 14.71 1.75 28.50
CA ALA A 8 13.40 2.33 28.23
C ALA A 8 12.25 1.32 28.41
N ARG A 9 11.13 1.77 28.98
CA ARG A 9 9.89 0.99 29.15
C ARG A 9 8.73 1.66 28.42
N ILE A 10 7.91 0.83 27.77
CA ILE A 10 6.65 1.22 27.13
C ILE A 10 5.56 0.40 27.81
N GLU A 11 4.62 1.07 28.49
CA GLU A 11 3.50 0.42 29.16
C GLU A 11 2.22 0.63 28.33
N VAL A 12 1.47 -0.45 28.13
CA VAL A 12 0.20 -0.43 27.40
C VAL A 12 -0.84 -1.19 28.20
N ARG A 13 -1.97 -0.55 28.51
CA ARG A 13 -3.11 -1.23 29.12
C ARG A 13 -3.80 -2.09 28.07
N ILE A 14 -4.03 -3.35 28.40
CA ILE A 14 -4.67 -4.34 27.54
C ILE A 14 -5.71 -5.11 28.34
N THR A 15 -6.67 -5.69 27.63
CA THR A 15 -7.63 -6.62 28.20
C THR A 15 -6.98 -7.96 28.53
N ILE A 16 -7.62 -8.74 29.41
CA ILE A 16 -7.17 -10.10 29.76
C ILE A 16 -7.10 -10.99 28.51
N ASN A 17 -8.08 -10.87 27.62
CA ASN A 17 -8.13 -11.65 26.38
C ASN A 17 -6.94 -11.32 25.45
N GLU A 18 -6.60 -10.05 25.29
CA GLU A 18 -5.42 -9.63 24.51
C GLU A 18 -4.13 -10.17 25.12
N GLN A 19 -4.01 -10.13 26.44
CA GLN A 19 -2.84 -10.66 27.15
C GLN A 19 -2.65 -12.16 26.86
N THR A 20 -3.72 -12.95 26.94
CA THR A 20 -3.69 -14.39 26.63
C THR A 20 -3.27 -14.64 25.19
N LYS A 21 -3.86 -13.91 24.23
CA LYS A 21 -3.50 -14.02 22.81
C LYS A 21 -2.04 -13.69 22.54
N ILE A 22 -1.51 -12.62 23.16
CA ILE A 22 -0.11 -12.22 23.00
C ILE A 22 0.81 -13.31 23.57
N LYS A 23 0.50 -13.86 24.75
CA LYS A 23 1.28 -14.96 25.36
C LYS A 23 1.29 -16.20 24.47
N ASN A 24 0.15 -16.61 23.95
CA ASN A 24 0.06 -17.79 23.09
C ASN A 24 0.90 -17.62 21.81
N LYS A 25 0.80 -16.48 21.13
CA LYS A 25 1.63 -16.18 19.94
C LYS A 25 3.12 -16.16 20.24
N ALA A 26 3.51 -15.63 21.40
CA ALA A 26 4.92 -15.65 21.81
C ALA A 26 5.41 -17.08 22.08
N ASN A 27 4.57 -17.90 22.74
CA ASN A 27 4.86 -19.30 23.02
C ASN A 27 4.96 -20.16 21.76
N GLU A 28 4.06 -19.99 20.80
CA GLU A 28 4.09 -20.67 19.49
C GLU A 28 5.40 -20.42 18.74
N LEU A 29 6.00 -19.23 18.92
CA LEU A 29 7.26 -18.84 18.31
C LEU A 29 8.49 -19.13 19.20
N GLY A 30 8.30 -19.68 20.40
CA GLY A 30 9.37 -19.99 21.35
C GLY A 30 10.14 -18.77 21.86
N ILE A 31 9.54 -17.58 21.85
CA ILE A 31 10.19 -16.33 22.28
C ILE A 31 9.46 -15.67 23.45
N SER A 32 10.17 -14.82 24.20
CA SER A 32 9.54 -14.07 25.28
C SER A 32 8.52 -13.06 24.77
N VAL A 33 7.50 -12.78 25.58
CA VAL A 33 6.45 -11.79 25.26
C VAL A 33 7.06 -10.44 24.88
N SER A 34 8.08 -9.96 25.60
CA SER A 34 8.73 -8.69 25.28
C SER A 34 9.50 -8.74 23.96
N ALA A 35 10.10 -9.89 23.59
CA ALA A 35 10.74 -10.05 22.29
C ALA A 35 9.71 -10.10 21.16
N TYR A 36 8.61 -10.81 21.36
CA TYR A 36 7.48 -10.84 20.43
C TYR A 36 6.90 -9.43 20.22
N MET A 37 6.62 -8.68 21.29
CA MET A 37 6.08 -7.33 21.19
C MET A 37 7.04 -6.37 20.48
N ARG A 38 8.34 -6.42 20.77
CA ARG A 38 9.32 -5.58 20.04
C ARG A 38 9.39 -5.93 18.56
N LYS A 39 9.52 -7.22 18.22
CA LYS A 39 9.55 -7.67 16.82
C LYS A 39 8.28 -7.27 16.08
N THR A 40 7.13 -7.44 16.73
CA THR A 40 5.84 -7.07 16.15
C THR A 40 5.73 -5.56 16.00
N ALA A 41 5.99 -4.77 17.04
CA ALA A 41 5.87 -3.31 16.99
C ALA A 41 6.85 -2.65 15.99
N LEU A 42 8.06 -3.19 15.82
CA LEU A 42 9.06 -2.64 14.90
C LEU A 42 8.87 -3.11 13.45
N ASN A 43 8.43 -4.35 13.24
CA ASN A 43 8.34 -4.93 11.90
C ASN A 43 6.91 -4.93 11.33
N HIS A 44 5.91 -4.52 12.11
CA HIS A 44 4.55 -4.41 11.61
C HIS A 44 4.41 -3.14 10.78
N ARG A 45 4.21 -3.31 9.47
CA ARG A 45 3.81 -2.22 8.59
C ARG A 45 2.41 -1.77 9.01
N ILE A 46 2.29 -0.58 9.57
CA ILE A 46 0.99 0.04 9.83
C ILE A 46 0.39 0.38 8.47
N ILE A 47 -0.49 -0.48 7.98
CA ILE A 47 -1.35 -0.17 6.85
C ILE A 47 -2.52 0.62 7.45
N ILE A 48 -2.39 1.94 7.44
CA ILE A 48 -3.53 2.83 7.69
C ILE A 48 -4.61 2.38 6.71
N LYS A 49 -5.80 2.04 7.25
CA LYS A 49 -6.95 1.61 6.43
C LYS A 49 -7.03 2.55 5.24
N THR A 50 -6.79 1.94 4.09
CA THR A 50 -6.53 2.47 2.76
C THR A 50 -6.79 3.97 2.63
N ASP A 51 -5.77 4.72 2.22
CA ASP A 51 -5.92 6.11 1.81
C ASP A 51 -7.05 6.18 0.79
N ASN A 52 -8.20 6.73 1.19
CA ASN A 52 -9.40 6.78 0.35
C ASN A 52 -9.11 7.51 -0.96
N GLU A 53 -8.12 8.41 -0.95
CA GLU A 53 -7.60 9.05 -2.15
C GLU A 53 -6.92 8.06 -3.09
N MET A 54 -6.15 7.10 -2.58
CA MET A 54 -5.53 6.05 -3.39
C MET A 54 -6.57 5.13 -4.05
N ILE A 55 -7.62 4.73 -3.32
CA ILE A 55 -8.73 3.95 -3.91
C ILE A 55 -9.44 4.77 -5.00
N ARG A 56 -9.68 6.06 -4.72
CA ARG A 56 -10.34 6.97 -5.67
C ARG A 56 -9.50 7.14 -6.94
N GLN A 57 -8.19 7.28 -6.83
CA GLN A 57 -7.28 7.37 -7.96
C GLN A 57 -7.22 6.06 -8.78
N ILE A 58 -7.17 4.89 -8.13
CA ILE A 58 -7.23 3.60 -8.83
C ILE A 58 -8.55 3.47 -9.60
N ARG A 59 -9.68 3.90 -9.02
CA ARG A 59 -10.98 3.88 -9.68
C ARG A 59 -11.02 4.79 -10.91
N PHE A 60 -10.41 5.98 -10.83
CA PHE A 60 -10.27 6.88 -11.98
C PHE A 60 -9.44 6.24 -13.11
N ILE A 61 -8.32 5.58 -12.76
CA ILE A 61 -7.49 4.88 -13.74
C ILE A 61 -8.27 3.75 -14.42
N GLY A 62 -8.96 2.92 -13.64
CA GLY A 62 -9.78 1.82 -14.19
C GLY A 62 -10.90 2.32 -15.12
N ASN A 63 -11.56 3.43 -14.77
CA ASN A 63 -12.57 4.05 -15.62
C ASN A 63 -11.99 4.56 -16.94
N ASN A 64 -10.80 5.15 -16.93
CA ASN A 64 -10.15 5.64 -18.14
C ASN A 64 -9.73 4.47 -19.05
N ILE A 65 -9.21 3.38 -18.48
CA ILE A 65 -8.86 2.16 -19.24
C ILE A 65 -10.12 1.56 -19.89
N ASN A 66 -11.24 1.49 -19.16
CA ASN A 66 -12.50 0.99 -19.71
C ASN A 66 -13.03 1.86 -20.85
N GLN A 67 -12.88 3.19 -20.77
CA GLN A 67 -13.26 4.09 -21.86
C GLN A 67 -12.39 3.86 -23.11
N ILE A 68 -11.09 3.61 -22.94
CA ILE A 68 -10.18 3.27 -24.04
C ILE A 68 -10.60 1.95 -24.68
N ALA A 69 -10.80 0.91 -23.88
CA ALA A 69 -11.24 -0.40 -24.36
C ALA A 69 -12.57 -0.31 -25.12
N HIS A 70 -13.53 0.44 -24.59
CA HIS A 70 -14.82 0.64 -25.23
C HIS A 70 -14.70 1.41 -26.56
N ARG A 71 -13.84 2.43 -26.64
CA ARG A 71 -13.61 3.19 -27.88
C ARG A 71 -12.89 2.37 -28.94
N LEU A 72 -11.94 1.52 -28.54
CA LEU A 72 -11.28 0.59 -29.45
C LEU A 72 -12.26 -0.48 -29.97
N ASN A 73 -13.16 -0.96 -29.10
CA ASN A 73 -14.18 -1.93 -29.48
C ASN A 73 -15.30 -1.35 -30.37
N ILE A 74 -15.63 -0.05 -30.25
CA ILE A 74 -16.62 0.61 -31.13
C ILE A 74 -16.03 0.94 -32.51
N ASN A 75 -14.75 1.33 -32.58
CA ASN A 75 -14.14 1.88 -33.79
C ASN A 75 -13.28 0.86 -34.57
N SER A 76 -13.54 -0.43 -34.41
CA SER A 76 -12.79 -1.49 -35.10
C SER A 76 -12.84 -1.39 -36.64
N ASP A 77 -13.78 -0.64 -37.20
CA ASP A 77 -13.96 -0.50 -38.65
C ASP A 77 -13.49 0.84 -39.24
N THR A 78 -13.05 1.82 -38.44
CA THR A 78 -12.72 3.19 -38.93
C THR A 78 -11.63 3.92 -38.12
N LEU A 79 -10.57 3.24 -37.68
CA LEU A 79 -9.52 3.91 -36.88
C LEU A 79 -8.46 4.62 -37.74
N ASN A 80 -8.34 5.95 -37.60
CA ASN A 80 -7.09 6.65 -37.85
C ASN A 80 -6.14 6.36 -36.68
N TYR A 81 -5.38 5.27 -36.79
CA TYR A 81 -4.46 4.74 -35.77
C TYR A 81 -3.51 5.79 -35.19
N LEU A 82 -3.22 6.84 -35.94
CA LEU A 82 -2.31 7.91 -35.55
C LEU A 82 -2.89 8.78 -34.42
N ASP A 83 -4.19 9.09 -34.46
CA ASP A 83 -4.83 9.97 -33.47
C ASP A 83 -4.99 9.25 -32.12
N THR A 84 -5.31 7.96 -32.16
CA THR A 84 -5.41 7.11 -30.96
C THR A 84 -4.04 6.87 -30.33
N TYR A 85 -2.99 6.67 -31.13
CA TYR A 85 -1.62 6.53 -30.63
C TYR A 85 -1.11 7.83 -29.99
N THR A 86 -1.41 8.98 -30.60
CA THR A 86 -1.01 10.30 -30.08
C THR A 86 -1.65 10.57 -28.72
N GLN A 87 -2.96 10.30 -28.59
CA GLN A 87 -3.66 10.41 -27.30
C GLN A 87 -3.10 9.44 -26.25
N MET A 88 -2.76 8.21 -26.63
CA MET A 88 -2.13 7.26 -25.70
C MET A 88 -0.79 7.76 -25.16
N GLU A 89 0.03 8.39 -25.99
CA GLU A 89 1.32 8.92 -25.54
C GLU A 89 1.17 10.15 -24.64
N GLU A 90 0.19 11.02 -24.88
CA GLU A 90 -0.13 12.12 -23.97
C GLU A 90 -0.54 11.61 -22.58
N TYR A 91 -1.38 10.57 -22.52
CA TYR A 91 -1.79 9.98 -21.24
C TYR A 91 -0.63 9.30 -20.50
N LYS A 92 0.27 8.64 -21.21
CA LYS A 92 1.48 8.04 -20.61
C LYS A 92 2.39 9.10 -20.00
N GLN A 93 2.56 10.24 -20.66
CA GLN A 93 3.34 11.37 -20.13
C GLN A 93 2.71 11.95 -18.86
N MET A 94 1.39 12.11 -18.82
CA MET A 94 0.67 12.53 -17.61
C MET A 94 0.86 11.56 -16.44
N LEU A 95 0.76 10.25 -16.70
CA LEU A 95 0.97 9.23 -15.66
C LEU A 95 2.40 9.26 -15.12
N GLN A 96 3.40 9.46 -15.99
CA GLN A 96 4.80 9.58 -15.58
C GLN A 96 5.02 10.78 -14.66
N LEU A 97 4.41 11.93 -14.98
CA LEU A 97 4.47 13.15 -14.15
C LEU A 97 3.87 12.93 -12.75
N ILE A 98 2.76 12.19 -12.66
CA ILE A 98 2.11 11.87 -11.38
C ILE A 98 3.00 10.93 -10.56
N ILE A 99 3.58 9.90 -11.17
CA ILE A 99 4.51 8.97 -10.51
C ILE A 99 5.73 9.72 -9.94
N ASP A 100 6.30 10.65 -10.70
CA ASP A 100 7.46 11.42 -10.25
C ASP A 100 7.14 12.40 -9.12
N LYS A 101 5.91 12.92 -9.06
CA LYS A 101 5.44 13.72 -7.91
C LYS A 101 5.26 12.87 -6.65
N ILE A 102 4.74 11.66 -6.79
CA ILE A 102 4.57 10.72 -5.66
C ILE A 102 5.93 10.25 -5.11
N ARG A 103 6.94 10.07 -5.97
CA ARG A 103 8.31 9.67 -5.55
C ARG A 103 9.09 10.74 -4.78
N LYS A 104 8.67 12.01 -4.83
CA LYS A 104 9.33 13.14 -4.14
C LYS A 104 8.75 13.41 -2.73
N ILE A 105 7.72 12.68 -2.31
CA ILE A 105 7.13 12.68 -0.97
C ILE A 105 7.70 11.47 -0.21
#